data_AF-A0A3R6QT77-F1
#
_entry.id   AF-A0A3R6QT77-F1
#
_cell.length_a   1.000
_cell.length_b   1.000
_cell.length_c   1.000
_cell.angle_alpha   90.00
_cell.angle_beta   90.00
_cell.angle_gamma   90.00
#
_symmetry.space_group_name_H-M   'P 1'
#
loop_
_entity.id
_entity.type
_entity.pdbx_description
1 polymer ?
#
loop_
_entity_poly.entity_id
_entity_poly.type
_entity_poly.pdbx_seq_one_letter_code
_entity_poly.pdbx_strand_id
1 'polypeptide(L)'
;MGIDRKAVRDLKMYIFAISCWLLVLSPLFIMIYSCNRDKKDDNRYDGAYWRSIEREKQFKDAGLDDFAKREKRERRKKLQNR
;
A
#
# COMPACT_ATOMS: atom_id res chain seq x y z
N MET A 1 -32.82 45.49 -15.03
CA MET A 1 -31.47 44.94 -14.77
C MET A 1 -31.31 43.68 -15.61
N GLY A 2 -30.83 43.83 -16.85
CA GLY A 2 -30.58 42.70 -17.72
C GLY A 2 -29.25 42.07 -17.33
N ILE A 3 -29.28 40.90 -16.72
CA ILE A 3 -28.05 40.12 -16.49
C ILE A 3 -27.42 39.90 -17.86
N ASP A 4 -26.20 40.40 -18.01
CA ASP A 4 -25.48 40.44 -19.27
C ASP A 4 -25.24 38.98 -19.74
N ARG A 5 -26.07 38.52 -20.69
CA ARG A 5 -26.05 37.12 -21.17
C ARG A 5 -24.67 36.71 -21.68
N LYS A 6 -23.81 37.68 -22.02
CA LYS A 6 -22.41 37.44 -22.38
C LYS A 6 -21.59 36.98 -21.16
N ALA A 7 -21.65 37.71 -20.05
CA ALA A 7 -20.94 37.37 -18.81
C ALA A 7 -21.36 35.99 -18.26
N VAL A 8 -22.64 35.62 -18.38
CA VAL A 8 -23.13 34.30 -17.96
C VAL A 8 -22.58 33.17 -18.84
N ARG A 9 -22.38 33.41 -20.14
CA ARG A 9 -21.78 32.42 -21.05
C ARG A 9 -20.29 32.24 -20.78
N ASP A 10 -19.58 33.35 -20.57
CA ASP A 10 -18.15 33.31 -20.26
C ASP A 10 -17.90 32.61 -18.91
N LEU A 11 -18.75 32.87 -17.91
CA LEU A 11 -18.71 32.18 -16.63
C LEU A 11 -18.94 30.67 -16.77
N LYS A 12 -19.93 30.26 -17.58
CA LYS A 12 -20.20 28.84 -17.86
C LYS A 12 -19.04 28.16 -18.58
N MET A 13 -18.41 28.86 -19.52
CA MET A 13 -17.23 28.36 -20.24
C MET A 13 -16.03 28.18 -19.31
N TYR A 14 -15.80 29.12 -18.39
CA TYR A 14 -14.76 29.00 -17.36
C TYR A 14 -15.03 27.83 -16.41
N ILE A 15 -16.27 27.67 -15.93
CA ILE A 15 -16.64 26.56 -15.05
C ILE A 15 -16.41 25.22 -15.76
N PHE A 16 -16.80 25.12 -17.04
CA PHE A 16 -16.57 23.93 -17.85
C PHE A 16 -15.07 23.63 -18.02
N ALA A 17 -14.26 24.64 -18.35
CA ALA A 17 -12.82 24.47 -18.45
C ALA A 17 -12.19 23.98 -17.14
N ILE A 18 -12.54 24.60 -16.01
CA ILE A 18 -12.05 24.19 -14.68
C ILE A 18 -12.48 22.75 -14.36
N SER A 19 -13.73 22.37 -14.66
CA SER A 19 -14.20 20.99 -14.46
C SER A 19 -13.42 19.98 -15.30
N CYS A 20 -13.08 20.31 -16.55
CA CYS A 20 -12.25 19.46 -17.41
C CYS A 20 -10.83 19.30 -16.83
N TRP A 21 -10.23 20.39 -16.33
CA TRP A 21 -8.92 20.33 -15.67
C TRP A 21 -8.93 19.45 -14.41
N LEU A 22 -9.98 19.55 -13.58
CA LEU A 22 -10.14 18.72 -12.38
C LEU A 22 -10.36 17.24 -12.72
N LEU A 23 -11.13 16.94 -13.75
CA LEU A 23 -11.34 15.56 -14.22
C LEU A 23 -10.06 14.89 -14.71
N VAL A 24 -9.15 15.65 -15.33
CA VAL A 24 -7.86 15.13 -15.82
C VAL A 24 -6.82 15.01 -14.69
N LEU A 25 -6.79 15.96 -13.75
CA LEU A 25 -5.80 15.96 -12.66
C LEU A 25 -6.16 15.02 -11.49
N SER A 26 -7.44 14.76 -11.25
CA SER A 26 -7.88 13.87 -10.17
C SER A 26 -7.41 12.40 -10.27
N PRO A 27 -7.43 11.71 -11.43
CA PRO A 27 -6.95 10.33 -11.52
C PRO A 27 -5.44 10.21 -11.30
N LEU A 28 -4.65 11.20 -11.75
CA LEU A 28 -3.20 11.23 -11.49
C LEU A 28 -2.91 11.38 -9.99
N PHE A 29 -3.67 12.24 -9.29
CA PHE A 29 -3.52 12.42 -7.85
C PHE A 29 -3.89 11.15 -7.07
N ILE A 30 -4.98 10.48 -7.43
CA ILE A 30 -5.40 9.22 -6.81
C ILE A 30 -4.37 8.12 -7.07
N MET A 31 -3.82 8.03 -8.27
CA MET A 31 -2.80 7.03 -8.61
C MET A 31 -1.51 7.24 -7.77
N ILE A 32 -1.03 8.48 -7.64
CA ILE A 32 0.14 8.80 -6.82
C ILE A 32 -0.12 8.50 -5.34
N TYR A 33 -1.33 8.81 -4.84
CA TYR A 33 -1.70 8.55 -3.46
C TYR A 33 -1.82 7.05 -3.16
N SER A 34 -2.41 6.27 -4.07
CA SER A 34 -2.53 4.81 -3.93
C SER A 34 -1.17 4.11 -4.05
N CYS A 35 -0.34 4.46 -5.03
CA CYS A 35 0.99 3.85 -5.18
C CYS A 35 1.94 4.16 -4.01
N ASN A 36 1.73 5.25 -3.28
CA ASN A 36 2.52 5.59 -2.08
C ASN A 36 1.98 4.96 -0.79
N ARG A 37 0.76 4.40 -0.76
CA ARG A 37 0.22 3.73 0.43
C ARG A 37 0.75 2.31 0.62
N ASP A 38 1.16 1.63 -0.45
CA ASP A 38 1.73 0.27 -0.37
C ASP A 38 3.18 0.25 0.13
N LYS A 39 3.79 1.41 0.39
CA LYS A 39 5.14 1.50 0.99
C LYS A 39 5.14 1.71 2.50
N LYS A 40 3.99 1.59 3.17
CA LYS A 40 3.96 1.54 4.64
C LYS A 40 4.27 0.13 5.11
N ASP A 41 5.57 -0.17 5.14
CA ASP A 41 6.22 -1.04 6.11
C ASP A 41 5.46 -2.33 6.47
N ASP A 42 5.49 -3.29 5.55
CA ASP A 42 5.32 -4.71 5.88
C ASP A 42 6.53 -5.29 6.65
N ASN A 43 7.27 -4.42 7.35
CA ASN A 43 8.49 -4.73 8.08
C ASN A 43 8.22 -4.93 9.58
N ARG A 44 7.04 -5.48 9.92
CA ARG A 44 6.76 -5.93 11.30
C ARG A 44 7.83 -6.91 11.80
N TYR A 45 8.48 -7.61 10.87
CA TYR A 45 9.52 -8.58 11.16
C TYR A 45 10.75 -8.38 10.25
N ASP A 46 11.93 -8.33 10.87
CA ASP A 46 13.21 -8.23 10.14
C ASP A 46 13.40 -9.39 9.17
N GLY A 47 14.26 -9.21 8.16
CA GLY A 47 14.66 -10.28 7.23
C GLY A 47 15.22 -11.54 7.92
N ALA A 48 15.66 -11.46 9.18
CA ALA A 48 16.03 -12.63 9.98
C ALA A 48 14.83 -13.53 10.34
N TYR A 49 13.64 -12.94 10.56
CA TYR A 49 12.41 -13.67 10.81
C TYR A 49 11.96 -14.44 9.58
N TRP A 50 11.92 -13.79 8.41
CA TRP A 50 11.52 -14.44 7.16
C TRP A 50 12.44 -15.59 6.77
N ARG A 51 13.77 -15.43 6.95
CA ARG A 51 14.73 -16.52 6.75
C ARG A 51 14.50 -17.71 7.70
N SER A 52 14.00 -17.48 8.91
CA SER A 52 13.67 -18.59 9.82
C SER A 52 12.42 -19.36 9.38
N ILE A 53 11.40 -18.67 8.85
CA ILE A 53 10.23 -19.31 8.25
C ILE A 53 10.64 -20.22 7.07
N GLU A 54 11.56 -19.75 6.23
CA GLU A 54 12.06 -20.52 5.09
C GLU A 54 12.83 -21.77 5.50
N ARG A 55 13.69 -21.69 6.53
CA ARG A 55 14.37 -22.86 7.10
C ARG A 55 13.39 -23.87 7.69
N GLU A 56 12.36 -23.41 8.42
CA GLU A 56 11.30 -24.31 8.93
C GLU A 56 10.62 -25.07 7.79
N LYS A 57 10.36 -24.40 6.66
CA LYS A 57 9.74 -25.03 5.48
C LYS A 57 10.66 -26.09 4.88
N GLN A 58 11.94 -25.79 4.70
CA GLN A 58 12.93 -26.75 4.19
C GLN A 58 13.04 -27.99 5.08
N PHE A 59 12.99 -27.84 6.41
CA PHE A 59 13.00 -28.99 7.32
C PHE A 59 11.73 -29.84 7.20
N LYS A 60 10.55 -29.23 7.03
CA LYS A 60 9.31 -29.97 6.80
C LYS A 60 9.32 -30.72 5.47
N ASP A 61 9.79 -30.06 4.41
CA ASP A 61 9.88 -30.66 3.08
C ASP A 61 10.86 -31.85 3.06
N ALA A 62 11.89 -31.81 3.92
CA ALA A 62 12.83 -32.92 4.14
C ALA A 62 12.33 -34.00 5.13
N GLY A 63 11.11 -33.89 5.67
CA GLY A 63 10.56 -34.82 6.67
C GLY A 63 11.19 -34.70 8.07
N LEU A 64 11.93 -33.63 8.33
CA LEU A 64 12.62 -33.34 9.60
C LEU A 64 11.72 -32.52 10.54
N ASP A 65 10.56 -33.06 10.87
CA ASP A 65 9.53 -32.35 11.65
C ASP A 65 9.99 -31.88 13.03
N ASP A 66 10.86 -32.63 13.69
CA ASP A 66 11.40 -32.27 15.00
C ASP A 66 12.35 -31.07 14.95
N PHE A 67 13.08 -30.91 13.85
CA PHE A 67 13.90 -29.72 13.61
C PHE A 67 13.03 -28.51 13.28
N ALA A 68 12.02 -28.69 12.43
CA ALA A 68 11.04 -27.64 12.14
C ALA A 68 10.32 -27.14 13.41
N LYS A 69 9.91 -28.05 14.30
CA LYS A 69 9.28 -27.72 15.59
C LYS A 69 10.23 -26.94 16.51
N ARG A 70 11.52 -27.29 16.54
CA ARG A 70 12.54 -26.55 17.32
C ARG A 70 12.72 -25.13 16.79
N GLU A 71 12.90 -24.98 15.48
CA GLU A 71 13.05 -23.68 14.80
C GLU A 71 11.85 -22.75 15.09
N LYS A 72 10.62 -23.28 15.00
CA LYS A 72 9.40 -22.56 15.35
C LYS A 72 9.35 -22.13 16.81
N ARG A 73 9.78 -23.00 17.75
CA ARG A 73 9.82 -22.68 19.19
C ARG A 73 10.82 -21.56 19.47
N GLU A 74 12.01 -21.61 18.89
CA GLU A 74 13.02 -20.57 19.06
C GLU A 74 12.56 -19.22 18.52
N ARG A 75 11.91 -19.20 17.35
CA ARG A 75 11.33 -17.99 16.78
C ARG A 75 10.28 -17.37 17.70
N ARG A 76 9.39 -18.18 18.27
CA ARG A 76 8.37 -17.72 19.24
C ARG A 76 9.00 -17.16 20.51
N LYS A 77 10.05 -17.78 21.05
CA LYS A 77 10.80 -17.25 22.21
C LYS A 77 11.41 -15.88 21.91
N LYS A 78 12.02 -15.71 20.74
CA LYS A 78 12.61 -14.42 20.31
C LYS A 78 11.57 -13.31 20.14
N LEU A 79 10.33 -13.66 19.79
CA LEU A 79 9.22 -12.71 19.67
C LEU A 79 8.57 -12.34 21.00
N GLN A 80 8.63 -13.20 22.03
CA GLN A 80 8.14 -12.87 23.37
C GLN A 80 9.07 -11.93 24.15
N ASN A 81 10.36 -11.89 23.80
CA ASN A 81 11.35 -11.02 24.43
C ASN A 81 11.58 -9.69 23.66
N ARG A 82 10.69 -9.33 22.73
CA ARG A 82 10.66 -8.02 22.05
C ARG A 82 9.53 -7.18 22.61
#